data_AF-A0A6H1LMR7-F1
#
_entry.id   AF-A0A6H1LMR7-F1
#
_cell.length_a   1.000
_cell.length_b   1.000
_cell.length_c   1.000
_cell.angle_alpha   90.00
_cell.angle_beta   90.00
_cell.angle_gamma   90.00
#
_symmetry.space_group_name_H-M   'P 1'
#
loop_
_entity.id
_entity.type
_entity.pdbx_description
1 polymer ?
#
loop_
_entity_poly.entity_id
_entity_poly.type
_entity_poly.pdbx_seq_one_letter_code
_entity_poly.pdbx_strand_id
1 'polypeptide(L)' 'MAPGGTKTAITVDADRDALGPQVLASYMGNVGTAAEAEEQAAAILFLASDAASNINGAILPVDNGWAAV' A
#
# COMPACT_ATOMS: atom_id res chain seq x y z
N MET A 1 7.51 -6.60 -1.65
CA MET A 1 6.19 -6.24 -1.05
C MET A 1 5.51 -5.20 -1.92
N ALA A 2 4.18 -5.12 -1.87
CA ALA A 2 3.36 -4.13 -2.58
C ALA A 2 2.58 -3.32 -1.53
N PRO A 3 3.01 -2.08 -1.18
CA PRO A 3 2.33 -1.26 -0.19
C PRO A 3 1.05 -0.63 -0.76
N GLY A 4 0.05 -0.46 0.10
CA GLY A 4 -1.07 0.43 -0.16
C GLY A 4 -0.75 1.88 0.22
N GLY A 5 -1.80 2.71 0.34
CA GLY A 5 -1.65 4.07 0.85
C GLY A 5 -0.92 4.05 2.19
N THR A 6 0.18 4.81 2.30
CA THR A 6 1.01 4.88 3.51
C THR A 6 1.17 6.34 3.89
N LYS A 7 1.02 6.65 5.19
CA LYS A 7 1.21 8.00 5.70
C LYS A 7 2.68 8.39 5.60
N THR A 8 2.93 9.50 4.92
CA THR A 8 4.27 10.07 4.76
C THR A 8 4.18 11.58 4.91
N ALA A 9 5.32 12.27 4.92
CA ALA A 9 5.37 13.72 4.87
C ALA A 9 5.06 14.30 3.47
N ILE A 10 4.75 13.46 2.48
CA ILE A 10 4.41 13.91 1.12
C ILE A 10 2.97 14.42 1.11
N THR A 11 2.78 15.66 0.66
CA THR A 11 1.45 16.22 0.42
C THR A 11 1.05 15.93 -1.02
N VAL A 12 -0.16 15.39 -1.21
CA VAL A 12 -0.73 15.21 -2.54
C VAL A 12 -1.56 16.45 -2.88
N ASP A 13 -1.11 17.18 -3.91
CA ASP A 13 -1.88 18.24 -4.55
C ASP A 13 -2.40 17.72 -5.88
N ALA A 14 -3.67 17.33 -5.90
CA ALA A 14 -4.33 16.73 -7.06
C ALA A 14 -5.58 17.54 -7.42
N ASP A 15 -5.64 17.96 -8.69
CA ASP A 15 -6.85 18.54 -9.26
C ASP A 15 -7.94 17.47 -9.35
N ARG A 16 -9.00 17.64 -8.55
CA ARG A 16 -10.12 16.69 -8.47
C ARG A 16 -10.90 16.58 -9.78
N ASP A 17 -10.83 17.60 -10.62
CA ASP A 17 -11.53 17.63 -11.90
C ASP A 17 -10.68 17.04 -13.04
N ALA A 18 -9.42 16.70 -12.79
CA ALA A 18 -8.58 16.02 -13.76
C ALA A 18 -9.04 14.57 -13.99
N LEU A 19 -8.72 14.03 -15.18
CA LEU A 19 -9.14 12.69 -15.59
C LEU A 19 -8.75 11.59 -14.58
N GLY A 20 -7.53 11.64 -14.03
CA GLY A 20 -7.01 10.62 -13.12
C GLY A 20 -7.85 10.46 -11.84
N PRO A 21 -8.00 11.53 -11.03
CA PRO A 21 -8.86 11.51 -9.86
C PRO A 21 -10.32 11.15 -10.15
N GLN A 22 -10.89 11.63 -11.27
CA GLN A 22 -12.26 11.26 -11.66
C GLN A 22 -12.40 9.75 -11.96
N VAL A 23 -11.44 9.16 -12.67
CA VAL A 23 -11.43 7.72 -12.97
C VAL A 23 -11.28 6.89 -11.69
N LEU A 24 -10.44 7.33 -10.75
CA LEU A 24 -10.18 6.60 -9.52
C LEU A 24 -11.28 6.78 -8.46
N ALA A 25 -12.09 7.84 -8.54
CA ALA A 25 -13.07 8.20 -7.51
C ALA A 25 -14.03 7.06 -7.14
N SER A 26 -14.52 6.30 -8.12
CA SER A 26 -15.43 5.16 -7.87
C SER A 26 -14.78 3.99 -7.13
N TYR A 27 -13.44 3.88 -7.18
CA TYR A 27 -12.68 2.81 -6.55
C TYR A 27 -12.13 3.19 -5.17
N MET A 28 -12.19 4.47 -4.79
CA MET A 28 -11.66 4.96 -3.51
C MET A 28 -12.34 4.32 -2.28
N GLY A 29 -13.58 3.83 -2.43
CA GLY A 29 -14.27 3.10 -1.36
C GLY A 29 -13.65 1.73 -1.03
N ASN A 30 -12.85 1.17 -1.93
CA ASN A 30 -12.15 -0.10 -1.72
C ASN A 30 -10.77 0.09 -1.08
N VAL A 31 -10.28 1.33 -1.01
CA VAL A 31 -9.01 1.64 -0.37
C VAL A 31 -9.21 1.53 1.14
N GLY A 32 -8.46 0.63 1.77
CA GLY A 32 -8.47 0.47 3.22
C GLY A 32 -7.86 1.68 3.95
N THR A 33 -7.64 1.53 5.25
CA THR A 33 -6.98 2.57 6.05
C THR A 33 -5.52 2.70 5.62
N ALA A 34 -5.05 3.94 5.46
CA ALA A 34 -3.65 4.21 5.14
C ALA A 34 -2.74 3.70 6.27
N ALA A 35 -1.71 2.94 5.91
CA ALA A 35 -0.76 2.35 6.83
C ALA A 35 0.13 3.40 7.49
N GLU A 36 0.55 3.13 8.74
CA GLU A 36 1.67 3.82 9.37
C GLU A 36 3.01 3.30 8.80
N ALA A 37 4.08 4.08 8.97
CA ALA A 37 5.40 3.71 8.47
C ALA A 37 5.93 2.41 9.13
N GLU A 38 5.61 2.22 10.42
CA GLU A 38 6.01 1.07 11.22
C GLU A 38 5.38 -0.24 10.73
N GLU A 39 4.16 -0.19 10.19
CA GLU A 39 3.48 -1.37 9.63
C GLU A 39 4.19 -1.85 8.35
N GLN A 40 4.60 -0.91 7.49
CA GLN A 40 5.39 -1.24 6.30
C GLN A 40 6.79 -1.74 6.70
N ALA A 41 7.44 -1.10 7.68
CA ALA A 41 8.75 -1.50 8.18
C ALA A 41 8.75 -2.92 8.77
N ALA A 42 7.69 -3.29 9.49
CA ALA A 42 7.56 -4.64 10.05
C ALA A 42 7.50 -5.72 8.95
N ALA A 43 6.76 -5.48 7.87
CA ALA A 43 6.70 -6.39 6.73
C ALA A 43 8.05 -6.51 6.01
N ILE A 44 8.76 -5.39 5.82
CA ILE A 44 10.12 -5.38 5.25
C ILE A 44 11.07 -6.17 6.13
N LEU A 45 11.05 -5.93 7.45
CA LEU A 45 11.91 -6.63 8.40
C LEU A 45 11.66 -8.13 8.39
N PHE A 46 10.40 -8.57 8.36
CA PHE A 46 10.05 -9.98 8.21
C PHE A 46 10.66 -10.58 6.94
N LEU A 47 10.45 -9.95 5.78
CA LEU A 47 10.97 -10.44 4.50
C LEU A 47 12.51 -10.44 4.43
N ALA A 48 13.17 -9.54 5.16
CA ALA A 48 14.63 -9.45 5.23
C ALA A 48 15.24 -10.38 6.30
N SER A 49 14.43 -11.05 7.13
CA SER A 49 14.89 -11.90 8.22
C SER A 49 14.98 -13.38 7.83
N ASP A 50 15.66 -14.17 8.67
CA ASP A 50 15.74 -15.63 8.53
C ASP A 50 14.36 -16.32 8.57
N ALA A 51 13.35 -15.67 9.16
CA ALA A 51 11.98 -16.19 9.21
C ALA A 51 11.35 -16.31 7.81
N ALA A 52 11.86 -15.57 6.82
CA ALA A 52 11.43 -15.63 5.43
C ALA A 52 12.40 -16.42 4.54
N SER A 53 13.31 -17.21 5.10
CA SER A 53 14.41 -17.90 4.38
C SER A 53 13.98 -18.78 3.19
N ASN A 54 12.74 -19.27 3.16
CA ASN A 54 12.19 -20.05 2.04
C ASN A 54 11.07 -19.34 1.28
N ILE A 55 10.93 -18.02 1.44
CA ILE A 55 9.98 -17.18 0.71
C ILE A 55 10.76 -16.38 -0.33
N ASN A 56 10.66 -16.78 -1.60
CA ASN A 56 11.35 -16.12 -2.71
C ASN A 56 10.44 -15.93 -3.92
N GLY A 57 10.65 -14.85 -4.67
CA GLY A 57 9.85 -14.52 -5.86
C GLY A 57 8.40 -14.10 -5.59
N ALA A 58 7.98 -14.03 -4.32
CA ALA A 58 6.63 -13.63 -3.94
C ALA A 58 6.49 -12.11 -3.80
N ILE A 59 5.30 -11.60 -4.15
CA ILE A 59 4.88 -10.23 -3.84
C ILE A 59 3.92 -10.31 -2.65
N LEU A 60 4.30 -9.73 -1.51
CA LEU A 60 3.44 -9.61 -0.33
C LEU A 60 2.66 -8.29 -0.38
N PRO A 61 1.33 -8.28 -0.54
CA PRO A 61 0.51 -7.09 -0.38
C PRO A 61 0.48 -6.62 1.07
N VAL A 62 0.67 -5.32 1.30
CA VAL A 62 0.60 -4.66 2.61
C VAL A 62 -0.21 -3.37 2.42
N ASP A 63 -1.49 -3.54 2.12
CA ASP A 63 -2.36 -2.52 1.55
C ASP A 63 -3.77 -2.49 2.17
N ASN A 64 -3.91 -3.09 3.36
CA ASN A 64 -5.19 -3.22 4.07
C ASN A 64 -6.28 -3.93 3.24
N GLY A 65 -5.88 -4.85 2.34
CA GLY A 65 -6.80 -5.71 1.59
C GLY A 65 -7.25 -5.13 0.25
N TRP A 66 -6.70 -4.00 -0.18
CA TRP A 66 -7.14 -3.33 -1.40
C TRP A 66 -6.93 -4.18 -2.66
N ALA A 67 -5.80 -4.87 -2.79
CA ALA A 67 -5.55 -5.75 -3.94
C ALA A 67 -6.41 -7.04 -3.95
N ALA A 68 -7.21 -7.29 -2.92
CA ALA A 68 -8.04 -8.49 -2.79
C ALA A 68 -9.51 -8.27 -3.21
N VAL A 69 -9.88 -7.08 -3.70
CA VAL A 69 -11.26 -6.69 -4.05
C VAL A 69 -11.39 -6.01 -5.41
#